data_AF-A0A527ZLP6-F1
#
_entry.id   AF-A0A527ZLP6-F1
#
_cell.length_a   1.000
_cell.length_b   1.000
_cell.length_c   1.000
_cell.angle_alpha   90.00
_cell.angle_beta   90.00
_cell.angle_gamma   90.00
#
_symmetry.space_group_name_H-M   'P 1'
#
loop_
_entity.id
_entity.type
_entity.pdbx_description
1 polymer ?
#
loop_
_entity_poly.entity_id
_entity_poly.type
_entity_poly.pdbx_seq_one_letter_code
_entity_poly.pdbx_strand_id
1 'polypeptide(L)' 'MKLDPFYLIVDSAAWIERLAPLGVRLVQLRVKNLAEAALRAEIRKAKALCARYK' A
#
# COMPACT_ATOMS: atom_id res chain seq x y z
N MET A 1 1.04 -20.21 -5.13
CA MET A 1 1.77 -19.00 -4.70
C MET A 1 1.51 -18.81 -3.21
N LYS A 2 2.54 -18.64 -2.37
CA LYS A 2 2.40 -18.43 -0.92
C LYS A 2 2.43 -16.93 -0.63
N LEU A 3 1.37 -16.41 -0.01
CA LEU A 3 1.34 -15.03 0.47
C LEU A 3 2.21 -14.88 1.73
N ASP A 4 2.72 -13.68 1.97
CA ASP A 4 3.39 -13.38 3.23
C ASP A 4 2.40 -13.53 4.40
N PRO A 5 2.78 -14.16 5.52
CA PRO A 5 1.87 -14.35 6.65
C PRO A 5 1.48 -13.03 7.32
N PHE A 6 2.29 -11.98 7.18
CA PHE A 6 2.00 -10.67 7.75
C PHE A 6 1.22 -9.81 6.76
N TYR A 7 -0.12 -9.93 6.82
CA TYR A 7 -1.04 -9.23 5.93
C TYR A 7 -1.57 -7.94 6.55
N LEU A 8 -0.96 -6.81 6.18
CA LEU A 8 -1.35 -5.50 6.72
C LEU A 8 -2.44 -4.84 5.87
N ILE A 9 -3.43 -4.21 6.52
CA ILE A 9 -4.44 -3.38 5.85
C ILE A 9 -4.26 -1.94 6.32
N VAL A 10 -4.09 -1.00 5.39
CA VAL A 10 -3.88 0.42 5.67
C VAL A 10 -4.85 1.29 4.88
N ASP A 11 -5.13 2.48 5.38
CA ASP A 11 -6.11 3.42 4.83
C ASP A 11 -5.51 4.46 3.86
N SER A 12 -4.19 4.47 3.68
CA SER A 12 -3.49 5.41 2.80
C SER A 12 -2.11 4.89 2.37
N ALA A 13 -1.63 5.36 1.23
CA ALA A 13 -0.29 5.07 0.72
C ALA A 13 0.82 5.67 1.61
N ALA A 14 0.51 6.67 2.44
CA ALA A 14 1.43 7.24 3.41
C ALA A 14 1.90 6.21 4.45
N TRP A 15 1.04 5.26 4.85
CA TRP A 15 1.46 4.16 5.73
C TRP A 15 2.41 3.19 5.02
N ILE A 16 2.17 2.89 3.75
CA ILE A 16 3.06 2.03 2.95
C ILE A 16 4.45 2.66 2.87
N GLU A 17 4.55 3.98 2.72
CA GLU A 17 5.83 4.70 2.67
C GLU A 17 6.65 4.55 3.95
N ARG A 18 5.99 4.48 5.10
CA ARG A 18 6.63 4.31 6.41
C ARG A 18 7.01 2.86 6.69
N LEU A 19 6.18 1.91 6.24
CA LEU A 19 6.26 0.52 6.67
C LEU A 19 6.99 -0.39 5.66
N ALA A 20 6.93 -0.08 4.36
CA ALA A 20 7.65 -0.84 3.35
C ALA A 20 9.17 -0.87 3.58
N PRO A 21 9.85 0.22 4.00
CA PRO A 21 11.27 0.17 4.37
C PRO A 21 11.59 -0.74 5.55
N LEU A 22 10.60 -1.08 6.38
CA LEU A 22 10.76 -1.94 7.56
C LEU A 22 10.58 -3.44 7.25
N GLY A 23 10.40 -3.80 5.97
CA GLY A 23 10.29 -5.19 5.54
C GLY A 23 8.86 -5.72 5.41
N VAL A 24 7.84 -4.86 5.37
CA VAL A 24 6.47 -5.31 5.05
C VAL A 24 6.40 -5.78 3.60
N ARG A 25 6.04 -7.07 3.40
CA ARG A 25 6.04 -7.72 2.09
C ARG A 25 4.66 -7.91 1.48
N LEU A 26 3.60 -7.76 2.27
CA LEU A 26 2.22 -7.84 1.82
C LEU A 26 1.35 -6.80 2.52
N VAL A 27 0.66 -5.98 1.72
CA VAL A 27 -0.20 -4.91 2.21
C VAL A 27 -1.41 -4.72 1.30
N GLN A 28 -2.56 -4.44 1.90
CA GLN A 28 -3.78 -4.00 1.22
C GLN A 28 -4.04 -2.53 1.52
N LEU A 29 -4.12 -1.72 0.47
CA LEU A 29 -4.64 -0.37 0.55
C LEU A 29 -6.18 -0.42 0.55
N ARG A 30 -6.81 0.05 1.62
CA ARG A 30 -8.27 0.09 1.79
C ARG A 30 -8.71 1.51 2.12
N VAL A 31 -8.94 2.30 1.08
CA VAL A 31 -9.46 3.66 1.20
C VAL A 31 -10.95 3.68 0.86
N LYS A 32 -11.76 4.37 1.66
CA LYS A 32 -13.20 4.55 1.43
C LYS A 32 -13.50 6.01 1.09
N ASN A 33 -14.61 6.24 0.41
CA ASN A 33 -15.19 7.57 0.23
C ASN A 33 -14.26 8.61 -0.43
N LEU A 34 -13.33 8.17 -1.27
CA LEU A 34 -12.53 9.08 -2.10
C LEU A 34 -13.15 9.29 -3.46
N ALA A 35 -13.04 10.52 -3.96
CA ALA A 35 -13.26 10.82 -5.37
C ALA A 35 -12.28 10.00 -6.24
N GLU A 36 -12.72 9.63 -7.44
CA GLU A 36 -11.97 8.71 -8.30
C GLU A 36 -10.53 9.17 -8.58
N ALA A 37 -10.32 10.46 -8.85
CA ALA A 37 -8.99 11.00 -9.13
C ALA A 37 -8.04 10.84 -7.93
N ALA A 38 -8.54 11.09 -6.71
CA ALA A 38 -7.78 10.93 -5.48
C ALA A 38 -7.48 9.45 -5.19
N LEU A 39 -8.47 8.57 -5.36
CA LEU A 39 -8.28 7.13 -5.22
C LEU A 39 -7.21 6.59 -6.20
N ARG A 40 -7.23 7.06 -7.45
CA ARG A 40 -6.20 6.70 -8.45
C ARG A 40 -4.82 7.20 -8.04
N ALA A 41 -4.71 8.37 -7.43
CA ALA A 41 -3.44 8.89 -6.91
C ALA A 41 -2.89 7.99 -5.78
N GLU A 42 -3.74 7.61 -4.83
CA GLU A 42 -3.38 6.68 -3.74
C GLU A 42 -2.89 5.33 -4.27
N ILE A 43 -3.61 4.74 -5.23
CA ILE A 43 -3.22 3.46 -5.86
C ILE A 43 -1.86 3.59 -6.56
N ARG A 44 -1.64 4.65 -7.36
CA ARG A 44 -0.36 4.86 -8.05
C ARG A 44 0.80 5.02 -7.05
N LYS A 45 0.61 5.83 -5.99
CA LYS A 45 1.62 6.02 -4.94
C LYS A 45 1.93 4.69 -4.23
N ALA A 46 0.91 3.95 -3.81
CA ALA A 46 1.06 2.64 -3.18
C ALA A 46 1.85 1.65 -4.07
N LYS A 47 1.50 1.54 -5.35
CA LYS A 47 2.22 0.66 -6.29
C LYS A 47 3.68 1.07 -6.46
N ALA A 48 3.97 2.36 -6.59
CA ALA A 48 5.34 2.86 -6.73
C ALA A 48 6.18 2.56 -5.47
N LEU A 49 5.60 2.74 -4.28
CA LEU A 49 6.26 2.43 -3.01
C LEU A 49 6.55 0.93 -2.86
N CYS A 50 5.58 0.06 -3.16
CA CYS A 50 5.80 -1.39 -3.12
C CYS A 50 6.84 -1.86 -4.15
N ALA A 51 6.90 -1.23 -5.32
CA ALA A 51 7.94 -1.53 -6.31
C ALA A 51 9.34 -1.07 -5.87
N ARG A 52 9.43 0.04 -5.12
CA ARG A 52 10.68 0.60 -4.61
C ARG A 52 11.33 -0.27 -3.52
N TYR A 53 10.55 -0.91 -2.66
CA TYR A 53 11.04 -1.62 -1.46
C TYR A 53 10.81 -3.15 -1.53
N LYS A 54 10.94 -3.73 -2.72
CA LYS A 54 10.65 -5.15 -3.01
C LYS A 54 11.51 -6.15 -2.24
#